data_AF-A0A560WC13-F1
#
_entry.id   AF-A0A560WC13-F1
#
_cell.length_a   1.000
_cell.length_b   1.000
_cell.length_c   1.000
_cell.angle_alpha   90.00
_cell.angle_beta   90.00
_cell.angle_gamma   90.00
#
_symmetry.space_group_name_H-M   'P 1'
#
loop_
_entity.id
_entity.type
_entity.pdbx_description
1 polymer ?
#
loop_
_entity_poly.entity_id
_entity_poly.type
_entity_poly.pdbx_seq_one_letter_code
_entity_poly.pdbx_strand_id
1 'polypeptide(L)'
;MALPFKKISDLNIGSIDAINFSGRQEKEFLSKIFLRDSVLDKVLESKRYFLVGEKGTGKTAYATLLSNSEYKNTSSTIRSITGTDYERFIKQKALGHLQVSGYTDIWRVILLQLMSDNIQRSEDGAILQASKFANLKTVIENYYQTAFAPEIINAIEFIENAELNAEITAPKIAKIGSKSAVSVKFAGNGFQTSLFAIEQRFKEAISSLNLGKDHILFIDGIDVRPDDIEYEIYLECIKGLANAAWSLNIDFFSNIRA
;
A
#
# COMPACT_ATOMS: atom_id res chain seq x y z
N MET A 1 -10.15 6.05 -48.21
CA MET A 1 -11.54 5.96 -47.70
C MET A 1 -11.59 6.84 -46.46
N ALA A 2 -12.24 8.01 -46.52
CA ALA A 2 -12.27 8.95 -45.40
C ALA A 2 -13.20 8.42 -44.31
N LEU A 3 -12.73 8.37 -43.05
CA LEU A 3 -13.59 8.07 -41.91
C LEU A 3 -14.70 9.14 -41.84
N PRO A 4 -15.98 8.77 -41.70
CA PRO A 4 -17.06 9.74 -41.66
C PRO A 4 -16.90 10.64 -40.44
N PHE A 5 -16.99 11.96 -40.66
CA PHE A 5 -16.98 12.96 -39.58
C PHE A 5 -18.14 12.68 -38.63
N LYS A 6 -17.84 12.48 -37.35
CA LYS A 6 -18.84 12.31 -36.29
C LYS A 6 -19.36 13.67 -35.83
N LYS A 7 -20.63 13.74 -35.42
CA LYS A 7 -21.14 14.93 -34.72
C LYS A 7 -20.47 15.02 -33.35
N ILE A 8 -20.31 16.24 -32.83
CA ILE A 8 -19.72 16.47 -31.50
C ILE A 8 -20.50 15.71 -30.42
N SER A 9 -21.83 15.64 -30.53
CA SER A 9 -22.71 14.87 -29.64
C SER A 9 -22.40 13.38 -29.60
N ASP A 10 -21.77 12.86 -30.64
CA ASP A 10 -21.51 11.43 -30.83
C ASP A 10 -20.05 11.08 -30.48
N LEU A 11 -19.28 12.07 -30.00
CA LEU A 11 -17.91 11.87 -29.53
C LEU A 11 -17.94 11.28 -28.12
N ASN A 12 -17.36 10.09 -27.97
CA ASN A 12 -17.01 9.58 -26.66
C ASN A 12 -15.73 10.29 -26.18
N ILE A 13 -15.89 11.19 -25.21
CA ILE A 13 -14.79 11.94 -24.58
C ILE A 13 -14.16 11.20 -23.40
N GLY A 14 -14.72 10.04 -23.01
CA GLY A 14 -14.24 9.25 -21.88
C GLY A 14 -14.49 9.89 -20.51
N SER A 15 -13.79 9.38 -19.50
CA SER A 15 -13.80 9.92 -18.14
C SER A 15 -12.82 11.08 -17.99
N ILE A 16 -13.17 12.03 -17.12
CA ILE A 16 -12.28 13.12 -16.70
C ILE A 16 -11.14 12.57 -15.82
N ASP A 17 -11.46 11.64 -14.92
CA ASP A 17 -10.48 10.97 -14.08
C ASP A 17 -9.90 9.76 -14.81
N ALA A 18 -8.57 9.69 -14.82
CA ALA A 18 -7.84 8.61 -15.44
C ALA A 18 -8.07 7.26 -14.74
N ILE A 19 -8.31 7.23 -13.42
CA ILE A 19 -8.52 5.99 -12.65
C ILE A 19 -9.71 5.19 -13.19
N ASN A 20 -10.74 5.88 -13.69
CA ASN A 20 -11.95 5.26 -14.23
C ASN A 20 -11.70 4.48 -15.53
N PHE A 21 -10.54 4.64 -16.18
CA PHE A 21 -10.16 3.83 -17.33
C PHE A 21 -9.67 2.41 -16.97
N SER A 22 -9.80 2.02 -15.70
CA SER A 22 -9.47 0.66 -15.24
C SER A 22 -10.54 -0.39 -15.61
N GLY A 23 -11.75 0.05 -15.99
CA GLY A 23 -12.86 -0.81 -16.41
C GLY A 23 -12.64 -1.44 -17.79
N ARG A 24 -13.21 -2.63 -18.04
CA ARG A 24 -12.87 -3.44 -19.24
C ARG A 24 -13.09 -2.70 -20.57
N GLN A 25 -14.19 -1.96 -20.72
CA GLN A 25 -14.47 -1.22 -21.96
C GLN A 25 -13.58 0.04 -22.07
N GLU A 26 -13.31 0.64 -20.92
CA GLU A 26 -12.54 1.86 -20.77
C GLU A 26 -11.04 1.62 -20.99
N LYS A 27 -10.53 0.40 -20.69
CA LYS A 27 -9.17 -0.04 -21.01
C LYS A 27 -8.87 0.03 -22.50
N GLU A 28 -9.76 -0.54 -23.32
CA GLU A 28 -9.60 -0.53 -24.77
C GLU A 28 -9.68 0.89 -25.32
N PHE A 29 -10.56 1.71 -24.75
CA PHE A 29 -10.68 3.11 -25.14
C PHE A 29 -9.39 3.87 -24.82
N LEU A 30 -8.89 3.81 -23.59
CA LEU A 30 -7.65 4.48 -23.18
C LEU A 30 -6.47 4.06 -24.05
N SER A 31 -6.30 2.76 -24.32
CA SER A 31 -5.22 2.26 -25.17
C SER A 31 -5.23 2.83 -26.60
N LYS A 32 -6.41 3.17 -27.13
CA LYS A 32 -6.58 3.77 -28.47
C LYS A 32 -6.34 5.28 -28.48
N ILE A 33 -6.75 5.99 -27.42
CA ILE A 33 -6.69 7.46 -27.38
C ILE A 33 -5.41 8.01 -26.75
N PHE A 34 -4.73 7.20 -25.92
CA PHE A 34 -3.55 7.65 -25.20
C PHE A 34 -2.35 7.77 -26.13
N LEU A 35 -1.73 8.94 -26.14
CA LEU A 35 -0.50 9.18 -26.89
C LEU A 35 0.67 8.51 -26.18
N ARG A 36 1.17 7.41 -26.76
CA ARG A 36 2.38 6.74 -26.26
C ARG A 36 3.61 7.52 -26.72
N ASP A 37 4.40 7.99 -25.76
CA ASP A 37 5.61 8.76 -26.01
C ASP A 37 6.82 8.19 -25.24
N SER A 38 7.95 8.90 -25.28
CA SER A 38 9.16 8.50 -24.57
C SER A 38 9.01 8.49 -23.05
N VAL A 39 7.99 9.17 -22.48
CA VAL A 39 7.76 9.21 -21.02
C VAL A 39 7.31 7.83 -20.53
N LEU A 40 6.57 7.07 -21.34
CA LEU A 40 6.13 5.73 -20.99
C LEU A 40 7.32 4.81 -20.69
N ASP A 41 8.33 4.82 -21.56
CA ASP A 41 9.55 4.03 -21.39
C ASP A 41 10.40 4.51 -20.23
N LYS A 42 10.43 5.81 -20.03
CA LYS A 42 11.12 6.47 -18.94
C LYS A 42 10.56 6.08 -17.56
N VAL A 43 9.24 5.92 -17.45
CA VAL A 43 8.57 5.50 -16.20
C VAL A 43 8.97 4.09 -15.77
N LEU A 44 9.40 3.23 -16.71
CA LEU A 44 9.88 1.88 -16.39
C LEU A 44 11.33 1.83 -15.88
N GLU A 45 12.08 2.93 -15.94
CA GLU A 45 13.47 2.94 -15.49
C GLU A 45 13.56 2.75 -13.97
N SER A 46 14.32 1.74 -13.53
CA SER A 46 14.49 1.38 -12.11
C SER A 46 15.00 2.50 -11.20
N LYS A 47 15.63 3.54 -11.76
CA LYS A 47 16.11 4.72 -11.04
C LYS A 47 15.06 5.82 -10.84
N ARG A 48 13.82 5.62 -11.30
CA ARG A 48 12.76 6.63 -11.22
C ARG A 48 11.68 6.21 -10.25
N TYR A 49 11.48 7.04 -9.22
CA TYR A 49 10.56 6.75 -8.13
C TYR A 49 9.38 7.73 -8.07
N PHE A 50 9.45 8.84 -8.80
CA PHE A 50 8.43 9.88 -8.78
C PHE A 50 8.02 10.28 -10.19
N LEU A 51 6.72 10.29 -10.43
CA LEU A 51 6.10 10.87 -11.61
C LEU A 51 5.48 12.21 -11.23
N VAL A 52 6.17 13.31 -11.55
CA VAL A 52 5.80 14.67 -11.14
C VAL A 52 5.49 15.53 -12.36
N GLY A 53 4.52 16.43 -12.21
CA GLY A 53 4.06 17.32 -13.26
C GLY A 53 2.79 18.05 -12.82
N GLU A 54 2.41 19.10 -13.54
CA GLU A 54 1.24 19.91 -13.21
C GLU A 54 -0.09 19.12 -13.27
N LYS A 55 -1.15 19.67 -12.70
CA LYS A 55 -2.48 19.05 -12.77
C LYS A 55 -2.93 19.00 -14.23
N GLY A 56 -3.40 17.84 -14.68
CA GLY A 56 -3.82 17.62 -16.08
C GLY A 56 -2.72 17.15 -17.03
N THR A 57 -1.46 17.01 -16.61
CA THR A 57 -0.38 16.48 -17.48
C THR A 57 -0.43 14.97 -17.73
N GLY A 58 -1.47 14.28 -17.24
CA GLY A 58 -1.69 12.86 -17.52
C GLY A 58 -0.91 11.87 -16.66
N LYS A 59 -0.31 12.29 -15.53
CA LYS A 59 0.44 11.41 -14.59
C LYS A 59 -0.32 10.11 -14.27
N THR A 60 -1.54 10.26 -13.77
CA THR A 60 -2.42 9.12 -13.45
C THR A 60 -2.78 8.32 -14.69
N ALA A 61 -2.92 8.95 -15.86
CA ALA A 61 -3.20 8.24 -17.11
C ALA A 61 -2.04 7.33 -17.56
N TYR A 62 -0.77 7.73 -17.36
CA TYR A 62 0.38 6.83 -17.55
C TYR A 62 0.29 5.61 -16.62
N ALA A 63 0.07 5.85 -15.33
CA ALA A 63 -0.03 4.79 -14.33
C ALA A 63 -1.20 3.84 -14.59
N THR A 64 -2.37 4.37 -14.98
CA THR A 64 -3.54 3.58 -15.35
C THR A 64 -3.30 2.78 -16.62
N LEU A 65 -2.71 3.38 -17.66
CA LEU A 65 -2.40 2.67 -18.91
C LEU A 65 -1.46 1.49 -18.64
N LEU A 66 -0.38 1.71 -17.88
CA LEU A 66 0.57 0.66 -17.52
C LEU A 66 -0.04 -0.42 -16.60
N SER A 67 -1.00 -0.05 -15.76
CA SER A 67 -1.71 -1.00 -14.89
C SER A 67 -2.80 -1.79 -15.61
N ASN A 68 -3.23 -1.32 -16.79
CA ASN A 68 -4.31 -1.94 -17.55
C ASN A 68 -3.85 -3.17 -18.34
N SER A 69 -2.59 -3.19 -18.76
CA SER A 69 -1.98 -4.23 -19.58
C SER A 69 -0.48 -4.29 -19.34
N GLU A 70 0.09 -5.49 -19.44
CA GLU A 70 1.54 -5.67 -19.44
C GLU A 70 2.20 -4.86 -20.56
N TYR A 71 3.31 -4.21 -20.24
CA TYR A 71 4.08 -3.43 -21.20
C TYR A 71 5.56 -3.72 -20.99
N LYS A 72 6.25 -4.19 -22.04
CA LYS A 72 7.68 -4.58 -22.00
C LYS A 72 8.04 -5.56 -20.88
N ASN A 73 7.25 -6.63 -20.73
CA ASN A 73 7.42 -7.63 -19.66
C ASN A 73 7.29 -7.04 -18.24
N THR A 74 6.66 -5.87 -18.09
CA THR A 74 6.40 -5.22 -16.81
C THR A 74 4.91 -5.31 -16.46
N SER A 75 4.62 -5.85 -15.29
CA SER A 75 3.32 -5.84 -14.64
C SER A 75 3.21 -4.66 -13.67
N SER A 76 2.32 -3.72 -13.96
CA SER A 76 2.10 -2.58 -13.09
C SER A 76 0.76 -2.66 -12.36
N THR A 77 0.70 -2.05 -11.19
CA THR A 77 -0.53 -1.86 -10.44
C THR A 77 -0.59 -0.44 -9.88
N ILE A 78 -1.76 0.17 -9.93
CA ILE A 78 -2.05 1.46 -9.29
C ILE A 78 -2.88 1.26 -8.01
N ARG A 79 -2.51 1.99 -6.96
CA ARG A 79 -3.26 2.11 -5.71
C ARG A 79 -3.49 3.59 -5.43
N SER A 80 -4.76 3.97 -5.37
CA SER A 80 -5.15 5.31 -4.95
C SER A 80 -5.32 5.29 -3.43
N ILE A 81 -4.59 6.17 -2.75
CA ILE A 81 -4.77 6.43 -1.32
C ILE A 81 -5.83 7.51 -1.19
N THR A 82 -6.79 7.28 -0.29
CA THR A 82 -7.87 8.21 0.00
C THR A 82 -7.63 8.94 1.32
N GLY A 83 -8.38 10.01 1.57
CA GLY A 83 -8.34 10.69 2.86
C GLY A 83 -8.65 9.75 4.04
N THR A 84 -9.61 8.83 3.87
CA THR A 84 -9.93 7.84 4.90
C THR A 84 -8.79 6.86 5.19
N ASP A 85 -7.93 6.57 4.21
CA ASP A 85 -6.76 5.72 4.42
C ASP A 85 -5.71 6.45 5.27
N TYR A 86 -5.47 7.74 4.99
CA TYR A 86 -4.60 8.59 5.81
C TYR A 86 -5.13 8.75 7.24
N GLU A 87 -6.42 8.97 7.38
CA GLU A 87 -7.08 9.12 8.68
C GLU A 87 -6.92 7.87 9.54
N ARG A 88 -7.23 6.69 8.97
CA ARG A 88 -7.01 5.40 9.65
C ARG A 88 -5.55 5.22 10.04
N PHE A 89 -4.64 5.50 9.12
CA PHE A 89 -3.20 5.33 9.33
C PHE A 89 -2.65 6.24 10.44
N ILE A 90 -3.02 7.52 10.43
CA ILE A 90 -2.53 8.52 11.37
C ILE A 90 -3.16 8.34 12.76
N LYS A 91 -4.45 8.01 12.84
CA LYS A 91 -5.13 7.73 14.12
C LYS A 91 -4.52 6.52 14.81
N GLN A 92 -4.24 5.44 14.07
CA GLN A 92 -3.53 4.26 14.61
C GLN A 92 -2.14 4.61 15.17
N LYS A 93 -1.46 5.64 14.61
CA LYS A 93 -0.18 6.13 15.15
C LYS A 93 -0.33 6.96 16.41
N ALA A 94 -1.32 7.85 16.44
CA ALA A 94 -1.57 8.78 17.54
C ALA A 94 -2.01 8.06 18.83
N LEU A 95 -2.75 6.96 18.73
CA LEU A 95 -3.24 6.16 19.87
C LEU A 95 -2.17 5.39 20.66
N GLY A 96 -0.88 5.67 20.45
CA GLY A 96 0.19 5.14 21.29
C GLY A 96 0.69 3.73 20.93
N HIS A 97 0.11 3.05 19.94
CA HIS A 97 0.55 1.72 19.50
C HIS A 97 1.81 1.73 18.61
N LEU A 98 2.21 2.91 18.12
CA LEU A 98 3.32 3.12 17.18
C LEU A 98 4.40 4.08 17.71
N GLN A 99 4.44 4.33 19.03
CA GLN A 99 5.25 5.38 19.69
C GLN A 99 6.74 5.41 19.33
N VAL A 100 7.31 4.30 18.82
CA VAL A 100 8.74 4.18 18.53
C VAL A 100 9.03 4.01 17.02
N SER A 101 8.04 3.64 16.20
CA SER A 101 8.23 3.37 14.76
C SER A 101 7.91 4.59 13.90
N GLY A 102 8.82 4.93 12.99
CA GLY A 102 8.62 6.00 12.04
C GLY A 102 7.55 5.61 11.00
N TYR A 103 6.91 6.61 10.38
CA TYR A 103 6.00 6.36 9.25
C TYR A 103 6.65 5.52 8.15
N THR A 104 7.96 5.67 7.97
CA THR A 104 8.77 4.86 7.06
C THR A 104 8.61 3.36 7.30
N ASP A 105 8.68 2.89 8.55
CA ASP A 105 8.67 1.45 8.86
C ASP A 105 7.33 0.82 8.50
N ILE A 106 6.25 1.54 8.80
CA ILE A 106 4.89 1.11 8.48
C ILE A 106 4.69 1.08 6.96
N TRP A 107 5.12 2.14 6.26
CA TRP A 107 5.06 2.20 4.81
C TRP A 107 5.87 1.08 4.15
N ARG A 108 7.02 0.68 4.68
CA ARG A 108 7.78 -0.45 4.12
C ARG A 108 6.95 -1.74 4.13
N VAL A 109 6.28 -2.03 5.24
CA VAL A 109 5.40 -3.21 5.34
C VAL A 109 4.22 -3.12 4.37
N ILE A 110 3.54 -1.97 4.30
CA ILE A 110 2.41 -1.76 3.38
C ILE A 110 2.86 -1.93 1.92
N LEU A 111 3.97 -1.30 1.53
CA LEU A 111 4.49 -1.39 0.16
C LEU A 111 4.90 -2.82 -0.20
N LEU A 112 5.55 -3.55 0.73
CA LEU A 112 5.89 -4.96 0.55
C LEU A 112 4.64 -5.82 0.38
N GLN A 113 3.60 -5.59 1.16
CA GLN A 113 2.34 -6.30 1.05
C GLN A 113 1.65 -6.02 -0.29
N LEU A 114 1.52 -4.75 -0.68
CA LEU A 114 0.94 -4.36 -1.98
C LEU A 114 1.73 -4.92 -3.16
N MET A 115 3.05 -4.94 -3.07
CA MET A 115 3.91 -5.55 -4.09
C MET A 115 3.73 -7.07 -4.13
N SER A 116 3.62 -7.73 -2.97
CA SER A 116 3.37 -9.17 -2.88
C SER A 116 2.02 -9.55 -3.51
N ASP A 117 0.98 -8.76 -3.25
CA ASP A 117 -0.34 -8.90 -3.88
C ASP A 117 -0.26 -8.71 -5.41
N ASN A 118 0.57 -7.77 -5.90
CA ASN A 118 0.79 -7.57 -7.33
C ASN A 118 1.46 -8.79 -7.96
N ILE A 119 2.57 -9.25 -7.38
CA ILE A 119 3.32 -10.42 -7.84
C ILE A 119 2.39 -11.64 -7.95
N GLN A 120 1.61 -11.91 -6.90
CA GLN A 120 0.70 -13.07 -6.87
C GLN A 120 -0.38 -13.02 -7.97
N ARG A 121 -0.81 -11.83 -8.40
CA ARG A 121 -1.86 -11.67 -9.41
C ARG A 121 -1.36 -11.69 -10.85
N SER A 122 -0.09 -11.35 -11.07
CA SER A 122 0.45 -11.14 -12.43
C SER A 122 1.39 -12.22 -12.93
N GLU A 123 1.93 -13.04 -12.03
CA GLU A 123 2.77 -14.18 -12.37
C GLU A 123 1.94 -15.37 -12.86
N ASP A 124 2.55 -16.21 -13.71
CA ASP A 124 1.83 -17.32 -14.35
C ASP A 124 1.38 -18.38 -13.34
N GLY A 125 0.21 -18.96 -13.57
CA GLY A 125 -0.40 -19.96 -12.67
C GLY A 125 0.47 -21.20 -12.39
N ALA A 126 1.40 -21.55 -13.29
CA ALA A 126 2.37 -22.61 -13.07
C ALA A 126 3.52 -22.18 -12.13
N ILE A 127 3.94 -20.92 -12.20
CA ILE A 127 4.93 -20.30 -11.30
C ILE A 127 4.33 -20.15 -9.89
N LEU A 128 3.06 -19.74 -9.81
CA LEU A 128 2.31 -19.58 -8.55
C LEU A 128 2.10 -20.89 -7.77
N GLN A 129 2.16 -22.04 -8.43
CA GLN A 129 2.04 -23.36 -7.78
C GLN A 129 3.33 -23.83 -7.10
N ALA A 130 4.45 -23.14 -7.32
CA ALA A 130 5.69 -23.43 -6.63
C ALA A 130 5.55 -23.14 -5.12
N SER A 131 6.15 -23.98 -4.28
CA SER A 131 6.10 -23.88 -2.81
C SER A 131 6.51 -22.51 -2.27
N LYS A 132 7.36 -21.79 -2.99
CA LYS A 132 7.81 -20.44 -2.64
C LYS A 132 6.71 -19.38 -2.75
N PHE A 133 5.84 -19.49 -3.75
CA PHE A 133 4.67 -18.61 -3.89
C PHE A 133 3.58 -18.94 -2.87
N ALA A 134 3.47 -20.22 -2.46
CA ALA A 134 2.62 -20.60 -1.34
C ALA A 134 3.11 -19.98 -0.02
N ASN A 135 4.42 -19.86 0.20
CA ASN A 135 4.96 -19.14 1.35
C ASN A 135 4.60 -17.66 1.33
N LEU A 136 4.74 -16.98 0.19
CA LEU A 136 4.32 -15.57 0.04
C LEU A 136 2.83 -15.39 0.40
N LYS A 137 1.97 -16.29 -0.11
CA LYS A 137 0.53 -16.28 0.20
C LYS A 137 0.27 -16.41 1.71
N THR A 138 0.95 -17.33 2.38
CA THR A 138 0.84 -17.52 3.84
C THR A 138 1.28 -16.27 4.61
N VAL A 139 2.35 -15.59 4.17
CA VAL A 139 2.80 -14.34 4.80
C VAL A 139 1.74 -13.24 4.65
N ILE A 140 1.12 -13.11 3.47
CA ILE A 140 0.01 -12.17 3.22
C ILE A 140 -1.16 -12.48 4.15
N GLU A 141 -1.61 -13.73 4.21
CA GLU A 141 -2.74 -14.15 5.05
C GLU A 141 -2.49 -13.92 6.55
N ASN A 142 -1.29 -14.26 7.03
CA ASN A 142 -0.90 -14.03 8.42
C ASN A 142 -0.85 -12.54 8.78
N TYR A 143 -0.43 -11.67 7.85
CA TYR A 143 -0.45 -10.23 8.06
C TYR A 143 -1.88 -9.73 8.30
N TYR A 144 -2.85 -10.13 7.47
CA TYR A 144 -4.24 -9.72 7.67
C TYR A 144 -4.81 -10.20 9.00
N GLN A 145 -4.52 -11.45 9.39
CA GLN A 145 -4.99 -11.99 10.67
C GLN A 145 -4.36 -11.33 11.88
N THR A 146 -3.09 -10.89 11.79
CA THR A 146 -2.35 -10.33 12.92
C THR A 146 -2.50 -8.81 13.01
N ALA A 147 -2.44 -8.09 11.90
CA ALA A 147 -2.51 -6.62 11.86
C ALA A 147 -3.93 -6.08 12.03
N PHE A 148 -4.95 -6.89 11.73
CA PHE A 148 -6.37 -6.54 11.89
C PHE A 148 -7.10 -7.47 12.87
N ALA A 149 -6.37 -8.15 13.76
CA ALA A 149 -6.97 -9.00 14.79
C ALA A 149 -7.96 -8.19 15.64
N PRO A 150 -9.24 -8.60 15.73
CA PRO A 150 -10.21 -7.95 16.61
C PRO A 150 -9.76 -7.95 18.06
N GLU A 151 -8.97 -8.95 18.51
CA GLU A 151 -8.46 -8.95 19.89
C GLU A 151 -7.46 -7.83 20.16
N ILE A 152 -6.69 -7.38 19.16
CA ILE A 152 -5.80 -6.23 19.29
C ILE A 152 -6.65 -4.96 19.34
N ILE A 153 -7.63 -4.81 18.44
CA ILE A 153 -8.56 -3.66 18.42
C ILE A 153 -9.39 -3.59 19.72
N ASN A 154 -9.87 -4.72 20.25
CA ASN A 154 -10.66 -4.80 21.48
C ASN A 154 -9.82 -4.58 22.75
N ALA A 155 -8.56 -5.03 22.77
CA ALA A 155 -7.65 -4.73 23.88
C ALA A 155 -7.31 -3.22 23.93
N ILE A 156 -7.28 -2.56 22.77
CA ILE A 156 -7.10 -1.12 22.62
C ILE A 156 -8.33 -0.37 23.13
N GLU A 157 -9.54 -0.74 22.70
CA GLU A 157 -10.79 -0.16 23.23
C GLU A 157 -10.91 -0.36 24.76
N PHE A 158 -10.45 -1.50 25.30
CA PHE A 158 -10.46 -1.74 26.75
C PHE A 158 -9.50 -0.82 27.51
N ILE A 159 -8.33 -0.50 26.95
CA ILE A 159 -7.35 0.42 27.55
C ILE A 159 -7.83 1.87 27.46
N GLU A 160 -8.39 2.29 26.32
CA GLU A 160 -9.04 3.61 26.17
C GLU A 160 -10.17 3.80 27.19
N ASN A 161 -11.00 2.77 27.37
CA ASN A 161 -12.05 2.78 28.39
C ASN A 161 -11.48 2.71 29.80
N ALA A 162 -10.35 2.04 30.04
CA ALA A 162 -9.72 1.98 31.36
C ALA A 162 -9.10 3.33 31.76
N GLU A 163 -8.51 4.08 30.83
CA GLU A 163 -7.99 5.44 31.08
C GLU A 163 -9.12 6.47 31.27
N LEU A 164 -10.19 6.39 30.46
CA LEU A 164 -11.39 7.22 30.65
C LEU A 164 -12.12 6.93 31.97
N ASN A 165 -12.09 5.70 32.46
CA ASN A 165 -12.71 5.31 33.74
C ASN A 165 -11.78 5.50 34.95
N ALA A 166 -10.47 5.65 34.74
CA ALA A 166 -9.49 5.89 35.80
C ALA A 166 -9.59 7.31 36.39
N GLU A 167 -10.16 8.27 35.66
CA GLU A 167 -10.45 9.61 36.17
C GLU A 167 -11.68 9.64 37.11
N ILE A 168 -12.48 8.56 37.14
CA ILE A 168 -13.73 8.51 37.91
C ILE A 168 -13.70 7.51 39.08
N THR A 169 -12.82 6.50 39.14
CA THR A 169 -12.78 5.64 40.34
C THR A 169 -11.45 4.94 40.60
N ALA A 170 -10.65 5.49 41.52
CA ALA A 170 -9.90 4.68 42.48
C ALA A 170 -10.56 4.90 43.86
N PRO A 171 -10.74 3.91 44.77
CA PRO A 171 -10.05 2.62 44.84
C PRO A 171 -10.99 1.40 45.05
N LYS A 172 -10.60 0.21 44.57
CA LYS A 172 -10.75 -1.13 45.19
C LYS A 172 -10.64 -2.21 44.12
N ILE A 173 -9.44 -2.75 43.92
CA ILE A 173 -9.31 -4.15 43.51
C ILE A 173 -8.24 -4.79 44.41
N ALA A 174 -8.64 -5.03 45.65
CA ALA A 174 -8.07 -6.09 46.46
C ALA A 174 -9.01 -7.29 46.34
N LYS A 175 -8.42 -8.44 45.97
CA LYS A 175 -8.97 -9.81 45.92
C LYS A 175 -9.84 -10.17 44.71
N ILE A 176 -9.31 -11.12 43.93
CA ILE A 176 -9.89 -12.33 43.30
C ILE A 176 -8.93 -12.61 42.13
N GLY A 177 -7.98 -13.53 42.23
CA GLY A 177 -8.23 -14.98 42.22
C GLY A 177 -7.95 -15.52 40.81
N SER A 178 -6.68 -15.89 40.55
CA SER A 178 -6.21 -16.86 39.55
C SER A 178 -6.94 -16.93 38.19
N LYS A 179 -6.47 -16.15 37.19
CA LYS A 179 -6.39 -16.51 35.75
C LYS A 179 -5.88 -15.40 34.79
N SER A 180 -5.24 -14.33 35.28
CA SER A 180 -4.91 -13.16 34.44
C SER A 180 -3.41 -12.85 34.37
N ALA A 181 -2.57 -13.84 34.06
CA ALA A 181 -1.12 -13.62 33.87
C ALA A 181 -0.68 -13.43 32.40
N VAL A 182 -1.62 -13.41 31.44
CA VAL A 182 -1.27 -13.33 29.99
C VAL A 182 -1.37 -11.90 29.41
N SER A 183 -2.04 -10.96 30.08
CA SER A 183 -2.43 -9.68 29.44
C SER A 183 -1.55 -8.45 29.74
N VAL A 184 -0.35 -8.60 30.33
CA VAL A 184 0.45 -7.42 30.77
C VAL A 184 1.86 -7.35 30.15
N LYS A 185 2.09 -7.93 28.97
CA LYS A 185 3.39 -7.82 28.25
C LYS A 185 3.31 -7.36 26.79
N PHE A 186 2.26 -6.62 26.43
CA PHE A 186 2.12 -5.99 25.11
C PHE A 186 2.42 -4.47 25.11
N ALA A 187 3.21 -3.98 26.07
CA ALA A 187 3.64 -2.59 26.11
C ALA A 187 4.89 -2.34 25.23
N GLY A 188 4.74 -1.55 24.17
CA GLY A 188 5.81 -0.83 23.45
C GLY A 188 6.77 -1.64 22.57
N ASN A 189 7.53 -2.58 23.15
CA ASN A 189 8.63 -3.28 22.46
C ASN A 189 8.16 -4.43 21.55
N GLY A 190 6.95 -4.95 21.76
CA GLY A 190 6.40 -6.06 20.96
C GLY A 190 6.02 -5.66 19.54
N PHE A 191 5.58 -4.41 19.34
CA PHE A 191 5.04 -3.98 18.05
C PHE A 191 6.12 -3.63 17.01
N GLN A 192 7.21 -2.96 17.40
CA GLN A 192 8.35 -2.78 16.48
C GLN A 192 8.99 -4.11 16.10
N THR A 193 9.13 -4.99 17.10
CA THR A 193 9.58 -6.37 16.88
C THR A 193 8.62 -7.09 15.91
N SER A 194 7.32 -6.79 15.97
CA SER A 194 6.33 -7.33 15.04
C SER A 194 6.42 -6.73 13.63
N LEU A 195 6.52 -5.40 13.45
CA LEU A 195 6.64 -4.77 12.13
C LEU A 195 7.94 -5.16 11.45
N PHE A 196 9.05 -5.14 12.18
CA PHE A 196 10.33 -5.60 11.67
C PHE A 196 10.28 -7.07 11.30
N ALA A 197 9.70 -7.94 12.14
CA ALA A 197 9.55 -9.36 11.81
C ALA A 197 8.65 -9.58 10.59
N ILE A 198 7.57 -8.81 10.44
CA ILE A 198 6.69 -8.84 9.28
C ILE A 198 7.46 -8.40 8.03
N GLU A 199 8.19 -7.28 8.11
CA GLU A 199 9.03 -6.77 7.03
C GLU A 199 10.04 -7.84 6.59
N GLN A 200 10.75 -8.47 7.53
CA GLN A 200 11.72 -9.53 7.23
C GLN A 200 11.04 -10.74 6.57
N ARG A 201 9.88 -11.17 7.05
CA ARG A 201 9.13 -12.29 6.44
C ARG A 201 8.71 -12.01 5.01
N PHE A 202 8.24 -10.79 4.73
CA PHE A 202 7.96 -10.39 3.34
C PHE A 202 9.23 -10.38 2.50
N LYS A 203 10.31 -9.79 3.02
CA LYS A 203 11.60 -9.74 2.31
C LYS A 203 12.12 -11.14 1.98
N GLU A 204 12.15 -12.04 2.95
CA GLU A 204 12.55 -13.44 2.78
C GLU A 204 11.68 -14.16 1.75
N ALA A 205 10.35 -13.99 1.85
CA ALA A 205 9.42 -14.61 0.92
C ALA A 205 9.67 -14.13 -0.52
N ILE A 206 9.75 -12.81 -0.75
CA ILE A 206 9.96 -12.22 -2.07
C ILE A 206 11.36 -12.58 -2.62
N SER A 207 12.42 -12.49 -1.81
CA SER A 207 13.79 -12.84 -2.24
C SER A 207 13.94 -14.29 -2.68
N SER A 208 13.06 -15.18 -2.21
CA SER A 208 13.09 -16.58 -2.61
C SER A 208 12.52 -16.82 -4.02
N LEU A 209 11.72 -15.89 -4.54
CA LEU A 209 10.98 -16.04 -5.79
C LEU A 209 11.91 -15.86 -7.00
N ASN A 210 11.57 -16.57 -8.08
CA ASN A 210 12.05 -16.24 -9.42
C ASN A 210 10.86 -15.61 -10.13
N LEU A 211 10.96 -14.32 -10.44
CA LEU A 211 9.89 -13.58 -11.11
C LEU A 211 10.03 -13.77 -12.62
N GLY A 212 8.91 -13.82 -13.34
CA GLY A 212 8.92 -13.84 -14.80
C GLY A 212 8.85 -12.44 -15.40
N LYS A 213 8.46 -11.45 -14.58
CA LYS A 213 8.14 -10.09 -15.00
C LYS A 213 8.79 -9.05 -14.10
N ASP A 214 8.98 -7.86 -14.64
CA ASP A 214 9.24 -6.68 -13.82
C ASP A 214 7.93 -6.24 -13.15
N HIS A 215 8.01 -5.66 -11.95
CA HIS A 215 6.82 -5.20 -11.22
C HIS A 215 6.93 -3.73 -10.81
N ILE A 216 5.88 -2.96 -11.08
CA ILE A 216 5.77 -1.55 -10.67
C ILE A 216 4.51 -1.35 -9.83
N LEU A 217 4.66 -0.67 -8.70
CA LEU A 217 3.57 -0.21 -7.85
C LEU A 217 3.47 1.31 -7.92
N PHE A 218 2.38 1.81 -8.50
CA PHE A 218 2.03 3.22 -8.49
C PHE A 218 1.18 3.54 -7.27
N ILE A 219 1.58 4.58 -6.54
CA ILE A 219 0.79 5.18 -5.46
C ILE A 219 0.28 6.53 -5.95
N ASP A 220 -1.04 6.68 -6.00
CA ASP A 220 -1.72 7.91 -6.41
C ASP A 220 -2.58 8.47 -5.26
N GLY A 221 -3.03 9.72 -5.37
CA GLY A 221 -3.83 10.39 -4.34
C GLY A 221 -3.02 10.85 -3.13
N ILE A 222 -1.68 10.93 -3.27
CA ILE A 222 -0.81 11.36 -2.17
C ILE A 222 -1.07 12.80 -1.73
N ASP A 223 -1.69 13.62 -2.57
CA ASP A 223 -2.03 15.03 -2.36
C ASP A 223 -3.38 15.23 -1.65
N VAL A 224 -4.08 14.16 -1.28
CA VAL A 224 -5.38 14.21 -0.58
C VAL A 224 -5.16 14.22 0.93
N ARG A 225 -4.99 15.41 1.51
CA ARG A 225 -4.95 15.59 2.97
C ARG A 225 -6.36 15.56 3.58
N PRO A 226 -6.63 14.72 4.59
CA PRO A 226 -7.87 14.80 5.37
C PRO A 226 -8.00 16.12 6.12
N ASP A 227 -9.24 16.62 6.23
CA ASP A 227 -9.49 17.91 6.90
C ASP A 227 -9.20 17.86 8.41
N ASP A 228 -9.30 16.69 9.04
CA ASP A 228 -9.09 16.47 10.47
C ASP A 228 -7.62 16.20 10.85
N ILE A 229 -6.70 16.26 9.89
CA ILE A 229 -5.27 15.96 10.09
C ILE A 229 -4.42 17.21 9.91
N GLU A 230 -3.61 17.51 10.94
CA GLU A 230 -2.64 18.61 10.89
C GLU A 230 -1.64 18.42 9.75
N TYR A 231 -1.27 19.54 9.11
CA TYR A 231 -0.41 19.54 7.93
C TYR A 231 0.95 18.88 8.20
N GLU A 232 1.54 19.15 9.37
CA GLU A 232 2.83 18.63 9.80
C GLU A 232 2.80 17.11 9.93
N ILE A 233 1.74 16.56 10.53
CA ILE A 233 1.54 15.12 10.71
C ILE A 233 1.35 14.44 9.35
N TYR A 234 0.55 15.02 8.47
CA TYR A 234 0.38 14.56 7.11
C TYR A 234 1.71 14.59 6.33
N LEU A 235 2.47 15.68 6.43
CA LEU A 235 3.76 15.83 5.75
C LEU A 235 4.78 14.78 6.23
N GLU A 236 4.83 14.49 7.52
CA GLU A 236 5.66 13.41 8.06
C GLU A 236 5.26 12.04 7.51
N CYS A 237 3.95 11.79 7.36
CA CYS A 237 3.43 10.57 6.76
C CYS A 237 3.88 10.42 5.30
N ILE A 238 3.76 11.48 4.48
CA ILE A 238 4.20 11.49 3.08
C ILE A 238 5.73 11.33 2.97
N LYS A 239 6.50 12.00 3.84
CA LYS A 239 7.96 11.80 3.94
C LYS A 239 8.29 10.35 4.26
N GLY A 240 7.54 9.71 5.16
CA GLY A 240 7.67 8.29 5.48
C GLY A 240 7.46 7.40 4.24
N LEU A 241 6.43 7.67 3.45
CA LEU A 241 6.17 6.94 2.19
C LEU A 241 7.34 7.09 1.21
N ALA A 242 7.82 8.31 0.99
CA ALA A 242 8.94 8.58 0.09
C ALA A 242 10.21 7.84 0.54
N ASN A 243 10.54 7.90 1.84
CA ASN A 243 11.70 7.20 2.41
C ASN A 243 11.54 5.67 2.33
N ALA A 244 10.34 5.15 2.55
CA ALA A 244 10.06 3.71 2.45
C ALA A 244 10.22 3.23 1.01
N ALA A 245 9.67 3.95 0.04
CA ALA A 245 9.81 3.63 -1.38
C ALA A 245 11.29 3.67 -1.79
N TRP A 246 12.02 4.71 -1.41
CA TRP A 246 13.45 4.84 -1.72
C TRP A 246 14.28 3.70 -1.09
N SER A 247 14.15 3.47 0.21
CA SER A 247 14.91 2.43 0.92
C SER A 247 14.60 1.02 0.41
N LEU A 248 13.34 0.69 0.15
CA LEU A 248 13.00 -0.62 -0.41
C LEU A 248 13.57 -0.81 -1.82
N ASN A 249 13.52 0.21 -2.67
CA ASN A 249 14.06 0.08 -4.03
C ASN A 249 15.58 -0.09 -4.03
N ILE A 250 16.29 0.65 -3.18
CA ILE A 250 17.75 0.65 -3.16
C ILE A 250 18.32 -0.50 -2.34
N ASP A 251 17.79 -0.73 -1.14
CA ASP A 251 18.39 -1.67 -0.19
C ASP A 251 17.89 -3.10 -0.40
N PHE A 252 16.70 -3.27 -0.98
CA PHE A 252 16.04 -4.57 -1.09
C PHE A 252 15.77 -5.01 -2.53
N PHE A 253 14.91 -4.31 -3.27
CA PHE A 253 14.47 -4.74 -4.60
C PHE A 253 15.60 -4.74 -5.64
N SER A 254 16.62 -3.89 -5.48
CA SER A 254 17.84 -3.89 -6.32
C SER A 254 18.58 -5.24 -6.33
N ASN A 255 18.39 -6.06 -5.29
CA ASN A 255 19.04 -7.35 -5.12
C ASN A 255 18.18 -8.53 -5.58
N ILE A 256 16.94 -8.28 -6.03
CA ILE A 256 16.01 -9.32 -6.48
C ILE A 256 16.24 -9.59 -7.96
N ARG A 257 16.34 -10.87 -8.31
CA ARG A 257 16.45 -11.29 -9.72
C ARG A 257 15.05 -11.40 -10.31
N ALA A 258 14.76 -10.56 -11.30
CA ALA A 258 13.73 -10.79 -12.31
C ALA A 258 14.32 -11.59 -13.48
#